data_AF-A0AA85IWV3-F1
#
_entry.id   AF-A0AA85IWV3-F1
#
_cell.length_a   1.000
_cell.length_b   1.000
_cell.length_c   1.000
_cell.angle_alpha   90.00
_cell.angle_beta   90.00
_cell.angle_gamma   90.00
#
_symmetry.space_group_name_H-M   'P 1'
#
loop_
_entity.id
_entity.type
_entity.pdbx_description
1 polymer ?
#
loop_
_entity_poly.entity_id
_entity_poly.type
_entity_poly.pdbx_seq_one_letter_code
_entity_poly.pdbx_strand_id
1 'polypeptide(L)'
;MSQGGFWNVTKVVYSDETKRFLNELVKESHLANSYRQSIKAAIKNGESLGDNVTKVHKNLKKTGQVNKAKKSSRLPRPRKRSKSLIELSGAYEPERYRPPPVGLNTGPSEKLRLAHLMTYGEEPTVKSLKNDQIKDGRLEYLSRRILKYPKVTGDDDGDGDGCDNQSENCKDRFEELMDEVNERREFLAQMENLGRVKEYRTTIETEISQLIREMEEIDLKRTREMYAKDNKAK
;
A
#
# COMPACT_ATOMS: atom_id res chain seq x y z
N MET A 1 31.09 -35.47 8.60
CA MET A 1 31.02 -34.41 9.63
C MET A 1 30.63 -33.11 8.93
N SER A 2 29.38 -32.64 9.02
CA SER A 2 29.01 -31.34 8.43
C SER A 2 29.36 -30.21 9.41
N GLN A 3 30.60 -29.74 9.37
CA GLN A 3 31.03 -28.53 10.07
C GLN A 3 30.72 -27.33 9.17
N GLY A 4 29.53 -26.74 9.29
CA GLY A 4 29.20 -25.49 8.62
C GLY A 4 27.75 -25.40 8.17
N GLY A 5 27.02 -24.44 8.72
CA GLY A 5 25.69 -24.03 8.29
C GLY A 5 25.51 -22.57 8.67
N PHE A 6 24.58 -21.88 8.02
CA PHE A 6 24.32 -20.44 8.19
C PHE A 6 24.15 -19.98 9.66
N TRP A 7 23.80 -20.90 10.57
CA TRP A 7 23.60 -20.65 12.00
C TRP A 7 24.77 -21.06 12.92
N ASN A 8 25.85 -21.62 12.37
CA ASN A 8 27.08 -21.94 13.12
C ASN A 8 28.13 -20.86 12.84
N VAL A 9 28.18 -19.86 13.73
CA VAL A 9 29.21 -18.81 13.72
C VAL A 9 30.55 -19.37 14.20
N THR A 10 31.64 -18.89 13.61
CA THR A 10 33.01 -19.26 13.99
C THR A 10 33.30 -18.85 15.43
N LYS A 11 33.82 -19.78 16.25
CA LYS A 11 34.22 -19.48 17.62
C LYS A 11 35.50 -18.63 17.63
N VAL A 12 35.46 -17.50 18.32
CA VAL A 12 36.61 -16.57 18.43
C VAL A 12 37.50 -16.99 19.59
N VAL A 13 38.79 -17.21 19.33
CA VAL A 13 39.77 -17.53 20.39
C VAL A 13 40.40 -16.23 20.88
N TYR A 14 40.05 -15.81 22.10
CA TYR A 14 40.62 -14.61 22.72
C TYR A 14 41.98 -14.90 23.38
N SER A 15 42.91 -13.95 23.30
CA SER A 15 44.13 -13.93 24.12
C SER A 15 43.77 -13.76 25.60
N ASP A 16 44.61 -14.26 26.50
CA ASP A 16 44.35 -14.20 27.95
C ASP A 16 44.33 -12.76 28.48
N GLU A 17 45.12 -11.87 27.88
CA GLU A 17 45.07 -10.44 28.15
C GLU A 17 43.71 -9.84 27.76
N THR A 18 43.22 -10.17 26.56
CA THR A 18 41.91 -9.72 26.08
C THR A 18 40.76 -10.26 26.94
N LYS A 19 40.84 -11.52 27.38
CA LYS A 19 39.85 -12.09 28.30
C LYS A 19 39.83 -11.32 29.62
N ARG A 20 40.98 -10.93 30.18
CA ARG A 20 41.05 -10.15 31.43
C ARG A 20 40.39 -8.79 31.26
N PHE A 21 40.78 -8.07 30.21
CA PHE A 21 40.22 -6.75 29.89
C PHE A 21 38.69 -6.79 29.69
N LEU A 22 38.18 -7.72 28.87
CA LEU A 22 36.74 -7.86 28.66
C LEU A 22 35.98 -8.21 29.96
N ASN A 23 36.58 -9.03 30.82
CA ASN A 23 35.99 -9.36 32.12
C ASN A 23 35.94 -8.15 33.07
N GLU A 24 36.88 -7.23 32.98
CA GLU A 24 36.91 -5.98 33.75
C GLU A 24 35.81 -5.03 33.27
N LEU A 25 35.68 -4.84 31.95
CA LEU A 25 34.58 -4.07 31.36
C LEU A 25 33.19 -4.60 31.76
N VAL A 26 33.02 -5.92 31.79
CA VAL A 26 31.73 -6.54 32.21
C VAL A 26 31.48 -6.31 33.71
N LYS A 27 32.52 -6.27 34.56
CA LYS A 27 32.35 -5.97 35.99
C LYS A 27 31.92 -4.53 36.22
N GLU A 28 32.49 -3.60 35.45
CA GLU A 28 32.21 -2.17 35.54
C GLU A 28 30.88 -1.78 34.87
N SER A 29 30.43 -2.54 33.87
CA SER A 29 29.13 -2.29 33.23
C SER A 29 27.97 -2.49 34.20
N HIS A 30 27.00 -1.56 34.25
CA HIS A 30 25.79 -1.65 35.09
C HIS A 30 24.75 -2.68 34.56
N LEU A 31 25.19 -3.89 34.24
CA LEU A 31 24.36 -5.00 33.75
C LEU A 31 23.89 -5.92 34.88
N ALA A 32 22.72 -6.54 34.70
CA ALA A 32 22.20 -7.54 35.65
C ALA A 32 23.16 -8.75 35.79
N ASN A 33 23.28 -9.31 37.00
CA ASN A 33 24.24 -10.39 37.30
C ASN A 33 24.09 -11.64 36.42
N SER A 34 22.87 -12.03 36.07
CA SER A 34 22.60 -13.15 35.16
C SER A 34 23.16 -12.88 33.75
N TYR A 35 23.06 -11.64 33.28
CA TYR A 35 23.58 -11.23 31.99
C TYR A 35 25.11 -11.12 32.01
N ARG A 36 25.70 -10.61 33.11
CA ARG A 36 27.16 -10.66 33.33
C ARG A 36 27.70 -12.10 33.27
N GLN A 37 27.01 -13.07 33.87
CA GLN A 37 27.41 -14.48 33.81
C GLN A 37 27.31 -15.06 32.40
N SER A 38 26.26 -14.72 31.65
CA SER A 38 26.10 -15.13 30.25
C SER A 38 27.22 -14.59 29.36
N ILE A 39 27.57 -13.31 29.49
CA ILE A 39 28.66 -12.71 28.72
C ILE A 39 30.00 -13.37 29.07
N LYS A 40 30.27 -13.62 30.35
CA LYS A 40 31.50 -14.29 30.79
C LYS A 40 31.62 -15.71 30.23
N ALA A 41 30.52 -16.44 30.17
CA ALA A 41 30.49 -17.78 29.56
C ALA A 41 30.78 -17.72 28.05
N ALA A 42 30.21 -16.74 27.34
CA ALA A 42 30.46 -16.53 25.91
C ALA A 42 31.93 -16.17 25.64
N ILE A 43 32.53 -15.27 26.43
CA ILE A 43 33.97 -14.91 26.34
C ILE A 43 34.86 -16.14 26.61
N LYS A 44 34.47 -17.01 27.55
CA LYS A 44 35.22 -18.23 27.87
C LYS A 44 35.19 -19.26 26.73
N ASN A 45 34.04 -19.40 26.08
CA ASN A 45 33.82 -20.41 25.04
C ASN A 45 34.10 -19.88 23.62
N GLY A 46 34.34 -18.58 23.46
CA GLY A 46 34.53 -17.93 22.17
C GLY A 46 33.23 -17.79 21.36
N GLU A 47 32.08 -17.84 22.02
CA GLU A 47 30.77 -17.81 21.38
C GLU A 47 30.28 -16.37 21.19
N SER A 48 29.55 -16.10 20.11
CA SER A 48 28.93 -14.80 19.88
C SER A 48 27.86 -14.52 20.94
N LEU A 49 27.77 -13.26 21.39
CA LEU A 49 26.64 -12.83 22.21
C LEU A 49 25.35 -12.95 21.38
N GLY A 50 24.37 -13.73 21.86
CA GLY A 50 23.09 -13.86 21.15
C GLY A 50 22.33 -12.53 21.07
N ASP A 51 21.41 -12.40 20.12
CA ASP A 51 20.62 -11.19 19.77
C ASP A 51 19.81 -10.54 20.91
N ASN A 52 19.90 -11.04 22.14
CA ASN A 52 19.16 -10.55 23.30
C ASN A 52 19.88 -9.42 24.06
N VAL A 53 21.03 -8.95 23.58
CA VAL A 53 21.82 -7.87 24.23
C VAL A 53 21.08 -6.52 24.25
N THR A 54 20.13 -6.28 23.34
CA THR A 54 19.45 -4.98 23.19
C THR A 54 18.05 -4.90 23.81
N LYS A 55 17.55 -5.96 24.49
CA LYS A 55 16.26 -5.86 25.20
C LYS A 55 16.43 -5.26 26.60
N VAL A 56 17.05 -4.10 26.65
CA VAL A 56 16.88 -3.16 27.76
C VAL A 56 15.52 -2.49 27.50
N HIS A 57 14.54 -2.86 28.35
CA HIS A 57 13.13 -2.43 28.36
C HIS A 57 12.17 -3.04 27.33
N LYS A 58 11.63 -4.22 27.67
CA LYS A 58 10.18 -4.42 27.63
C LYS A 58 9.77 -5.09 28.93
N ASN A 59 8.99 -4.40 29.75
CA ASN A 59 8.27 -4.97 30.89
C ASN A 59 7.29 -6.03 30.37
N LEU A 60 7.78 -7.23 30.07
CA LEU A 60 6.92 -8.39 29.93
C LEU A 60 6.94 -9.11 31.27
N LYS A 61 5.94 -8.82 32.09
CA LYS A 61 5.62 -9.60 33.28
C LYS A 61 5.49 -11.07 32.85
N LYS A 62 6.55 -11.86 33.03
CA LYS A 62 6.44 -13.32 33.05
C LYS A 62 5.87 -13.69 34.41
N THR A 63 4.55 -13.61 34.53
CA THR A 63 3.87 -14.41 35.54
C THR A 63 4.06 -15.87 35.15
N GLY A 64 4.63 -16.65 36.06
CA GLY A 64 4.80 -18.08 35.87
C GLY A 64 3.43 -18.73 35.71
N GLN A 65 3.16 -19.27 34.53
CA GLN A 65 2.30 -20.43 34.38
C GLN A 65 3.08 -21.45 33.57
N VAL A 66 3.45 -22.54 34.24
CA VAL A 66 3.88 -23.79 33.60
C VAL A 66 2.66 -24.36 32.89
N ASN A 67 2.33 -23.77 31.74
CA ASN A 67 1.36 -24.34 30.83
C ASN A 67 2.02 -25.59 30.25
N LYS A 68 1.58 -26.77 30.70
CA LYS A 68 1.90 -28.04 30.05
C LYS A 68 1.63 -27.84 28.56
N ALA A 69 2.69 -27.78 27.76
CA ALA A 69 2.56 -27.58 26.32
C ALA A 69 1.61 -28.66 25.80
N LYS A 70 0.42 -28.24 25.33
CA LYS A 70 -0.49 -29.14 24.62
C LYS A 70 0.34 -29.66 23.44
N LYS A 71 0.69 -30.94 23.46
CA LYS A 71 1.42 -31.59 22.36
C LYS A 71 0.61 -31.30 21.10
N SER A 72 1.15 -30.51 20.18
CA SER A 72 0.50 -30.32 18.88
C SER A 72 0.36 -31.71 18.26
N SER A 73 -0.88 -32.15 18.06
CA SER A 73 -1.11 -33.38 17.31
C SER A 73 -0.51 -33.15 15.93
N ARG A 74 0.54 -33.89 15.59
CA ARG A 74 1.08 -33.87 14.23
C ARG A 74 -0.09 -34.11 13.28
N LEU A 75 -0.26 -33.24 12.28
CA LEU A 75 -1.28 -33.45 11.26
C LEU A 75 -1.12 -34.87 10.70
N PRO A 76 -2.20 -35.64 10.58
CA PRO A 76 -2.11 -37.01 10.10
C PRO A 76 -1.44 -36.99 8.72
N ARG A 77 -0.50 -37.92 8.51
CA ARG A 77 0.14 -38.11 7.22
C ARG A 77 -0.95 -38.34 6.16
N PRO A 78 -0.84 -37.77 4.95
CA PRO A 78 -1.84 -37.98 3.91
C PRO A 78 -1.99 -39.48 3.63
N ARG A 79 -3.21 -40.00 3.76
CA ARG A 79 -3.58 -41.40 3.43
C ARG A 79 -4.49 -41.40 2.21
N LYS A 80 -4.50 -42.51 1.46
CA LYS A 80 -5.45 -42.71 0.35
C LYS A 80 -6.89 -42.69 0.90
N ARG A 81 -7.81 -42.00 0.21
CA ARG A 81 -9.24 -41.96 0.54
C ARG A 81 -9.94 -43.23 0.05
N SER A 82 -11.02 -43.66 0.72
CA SER A 82 -11.84 -44.77 0.25
C SER A 82 -12.61 -44.37 -1.01
N LYS A 83 -13.02 -45.37 -1.83
CA LYS A 83 -13.81 -45.15 -3.05
C LYS A 83 -15.08 -44.33 -2.78
N SER A 84 -15.83 -44.71 -1.73
CA SER A 84 -17.04 -44.00 -1.30
C SER A 84 -16.79 -42.54 -0.95
N LEU A 85 -15.65 -42.21 -0.33
CA LEU A 85 -15.29 -40.84 0.03
C LEU A 85 -14.90 -40.02 -1.21
N ILE A 86 -14.29 -40.67 -2.21
CA ILE A 86 -13.96 -40.03 -3.49
C ILE A 86 -15.24 -39.74 -4.28
N GLU A 87 -16.19 -40.69 -4.32
CA GLU A 87 -17.51 -40.52 -4.93
C GLU A 87 -18.30 -39.39 -4.25
N LEU A 88 -18.38 -39.39 -2.91
CA LEU A 88 -19.04 -38.33 -2.13
C LEU A 88 -18.40 -36.95 -2.33
N SER A 89 -17.09 -36.89 -2.64
CA SER A 89 -16.41 -35.61 -2.87
C SER A 89 -16.73 -34.98 -4.22
N GLY A 90 -17.44 -35.69 -5.11
CA GLY A 90 -17.78 -35.21 -6.44
C GLY A 90 -16.59 -35.18 -7.41
N ALA A 91 -15.46 -35.81 -7.07
CA ALA A 91 -14.24 -35.78 -7.87
C ALA A 91 -14.39 -36.42 -9.28
N TYR A 92 -15.41 -37.27 -9.47
CA TYR A 92 -15.73 -37.87 -10.76
C TYR A 92 -16.75 -37.06 -11.56
N GLU A 93 -17.37 -36.04 -10.97
CA GLU A 93 -18.27 -35.15 -11.70
C GLU A 93 -17.42 -34.24 -12.60
N PRO A 94 -17.72 -34.15 -13.90
CA PRO A 94 -16.99 -33.26 -14.80
C PRO A 94 -17.07 -31.82 -14.31
N GLU A 95 -15.92 -31.16 -14.17
CA GLU A 95 -15.89 -29.74 -13.81
C GLU A 95 -16.65 -28.93 -14.88
N ARG A 96 -17.52 -28.03 -14.43
CA ARG A 96 -18.19 -27.08 -15.33
C ARG A 96 -17.12 -26.22 -15.99
N TYR A 97 -17.09 -26.22 -17.32
CA TYR A 97 -16.15 -25.40 -18.09
C TYR A 97 -16.26 -23.93 -17.66
N ARG A 98 -15.15 -23.37 -17.17
CA ARG A 98 -15.01 -21.95 -16.87
C ARG A 98 -14.00 -21.38 -17.84
N PRO A 99 -14.42 -20.54 -18.81
CA PRO A 99 -13.46 -19.90 -19.69
C PRO A 99 -12.48 -19.07 -18.85
N PRO A 100 -11.20 -18.95 -19.26
CA PRO A 100 -10.26 -18.08 -18.59
C PRO A 100 -10.80 -16.63 -18.60
N PRO A 101 -10.48 -15.83 -17.57
CA PRO A 101 -10.92 -14.44 -17.53
C PRO A 101 -10.46 -13.73 -18.81
N VAL A 102 -11.41 -13.05 -19.46
CA VAL A 102 -11.15 -12.28 -20.68
C VAL A 102 -10.15 -11.18 -20.31
N GLY A 103 -8.96 -11.20 -20.94
CA GLY A 103 -7.91 -10.24 -20.66
C GLY A 103 -8.37 -8.80 -20.96
N LEU A 104 -7.69 -7.83 -20.35
CA LEU A 104 -7.92 -6.39 -20.61
C LEU A 104 -7.81 -6.03 -22.09
N ASN A 105 -7.03 -6.83 -22.82
CA ASN A 105 -6.70 -6.71 -24.24
C ASN A 105 -7.31 -7.86 -25.04
N THR A 106 -8.60 -8.14 -24.85
CA THR A 106 -9.29 -9.20 -25.59
C THR A 106 -10.72 -8.78 -25.88
N GLY A 107 -11.16 -8.98 -27.12
CA GLY A 107 -12.51 -8.63 -27.55
C GLY A 107 -12.58 -8.09 -28.98
N PRO A 108 -13.77 -7.63 -29.41
CA PRO A 108 -14.00 -7.09 -30.76
C PRO A 108 -13.12 -5.89 -31.09
N SER A 109 -12.81 -5.07 -30.08
CA SER A 109 -11.93 -3.90 -30.15
C SER A 109 -10.49 -4.24 -30.52
N GLU A 110 -9.89 -5.16 -29.77
CA GLU A 110 -8.55 -5.69 -30.00
C GLU A 110 -8.45 -6.31 -31.40
N LYS A 111 -9.48 -7.09 -31.77
CA LYS A 111 -9.57 -7.75 -33.07
C LYS A 111 -9.56 -6.74 -34.21
N LEU A 112 -10.32 -5.64 -34.07
CA LEU A 112 -10.36 -4.57 -35.06
C LEU A 112 -9.01 -3.84 -35.12
N ARG A 113 -8.44 -3.46 -33.96
CA ARG A 113 -7.13 -2.82 -33.88
C ARG A 113 -6.06 -3.64 -34.58
N LEU A 114 -5.96 -4.92 -34.25
CA LEU A 114 -4.96 -5.82 -34.83
C LEU A 114 -5.21 -6.05 -36.33
N ALA A 115 -6.46 -6.13 -36.78
CA ALA A 115 -6.78 -6.22 -38.20
C ALA A 115 -6.32 -4.98 -38.99
N HIS A 116 -6.52 -3.78 -38.44
CA HIS A 116 -6.06 -2.53 -39.06
C HIS A 116 -4.53 -2.47 -39.10
N LEU A 117 -3.89 -2.78 -37.97
CA LEU A 117 -2.43 -2.85 -37.86
C LEU A 117 -1.81 -3.85 -38.83
N MET A 118 -2.43 -5.02 -39.04
CA MET A 118 -1.94 -6.03 -39.99
C MET A 118 -2.16 -5.64 -41.45
N THR A 119 -3.24 -4.91 -41.74
CA THR A 119 -3.58 -4.51 -43.12
C THR A 119 -2.76 -3.31 -43.58
N TYR A 120 -2.57 -2.32 -42.71
CA TYR A 120 -1.98 -1.02 -43.06
C TYR A 120 -0.63 -0.77 -42.39
N GLY A 121 -0.21 -1.60 -41.43
CA GLY A 121 1.04 -1.42 -40.68
C GLY A 121 0.98 -0.32 -39.62
N GLU A 122 -0.17 0.31 -39.43
CA GLU A 122 -0.36 1.46 -38.54
C GLU A 122 -1.48 1.21 -37.53
N GLU A 123 -1.36 1.82 -36.34
CA GLU A 123 -2.42 1.78 -35.33
C GLU A 123 -3.64 2.59 -35.81
N PRO A 124 -4.88 2.09 -35.62
CA PRO A 124 -6.07 2.78 -36.08
C PRO A 124 -6.19 4.15 -35.40
N THR A 125 -6.37 5.18 -36.22
CA THR A 125 -6.64 6.54 -35.75
C THR A 125 -8.15 6.79 -35.80
N VAL A 126 -8.64 7.79 -35.05
CA VAL A 126 -10.06 8.18 -35.08
C VAL A 126 -10.58 8.55 -36.46
N LYS A 127 -9.69 8.91 -37.39
CA LYS A 127 -10.04 9.24 -38.78
C LYS A 127 -10.13 7.99 -39.67
N SER A 128 -9.38 6.92 -39.33
CA SER A 128 -9.36 5.68 -40.13
C SER A 128 -10.46 4.68 -39.70
N LEU A 129 -11.02 4.86 -38.51
CA LEU A 129 -12.17 4.09 -38.01
C LEU A 129 -13.49 4.72 -38.50
N LYS A 130 -14.20 4.03 -39.39
CA LYS A 130 -15.54 4.44 -39.82
C LYS A 130 -16.55 4.13 -38.69
N ASN A 131 -17.37 5.12 -38.33
CA ASN A 131 -18.29 5.13 -37.17
C ASN A 131 -19.22 3.91 -37.06
N ASP A 132 -19.57 3.25 -38.17
CA ASP A 132 -20.49 2.10 -38.15
C ASP A 132 -19.93 0.84 -37.49
N GLN A 133 -18.60 0.74 -37.34
CA GLN A 133 -17.92 -0.39 -36.68
C GLN A 133 -17.80 -0.17 -35.15
N ILE A 134 -18.20 1.00 -34.65
CA ILE A 134 -17.98 1.48 -33.28
C ILE A 134 -19.30 1.45 -32.50
N LYS A 135 -20.05 0.35 -32.58
CA LYS A 135 -21.33 0.21 -31.85
C LYS A 135 -21.23 -0.58 -30.55
N ASP A 136 -20.00 -0.88 -30.10
CA ASP A 136 -19.78 -1.65 -28.89
C ASP A 136 -19.38 -0.70 -27.75
N GLY A 137 -20.27 -0.52 -26.77
CA GLY A 137 -20.14 0.48 -25.69
C GLY A 137 -18.86 0.35 -24.86
N ARG A 138 -18.18 -0.79 -24.95
CA ARG A 138 -16.87 -1.04 -24.33
C ARG A 138 -15.73 -0.27 -25.02
N LEU A 139 -15.79 -0.06 -26.35
CA LEU A 139 -14.76 0.68 -27.09
C LEU A 139 -14.87 2.19 -26.80
N GLU A 140 -16.09 2.71 -26.71
CA GLU A 140 -16.41 4.08 -26.32
C GLU A 140 -15.82 4.43 -24.93
N TYR A 141 -15.90 3.49 -23.99
CA TYR A 141 -15.34 3.64 -22.64
C TYR A 141 -13.80 3.62 -22.61
N LEU A 142 -13.16 2.74 -23.38
CA LEU A 142 -11.70 2.73 -23.49
C LEU A 142 -11.16 3.95 -24.26
N SER A 143 -11.89 4.42 -25.27
CA SER A 143 -11.53 5.62 -26.04
C SER A 143 -11.57 6.89 -25.17
N ARG A 144 -12.61 7.03 -24.31
CA ARG A 144 -12.68 8.10 -23.30
C ARG A 144 -11.56 8.03 -22.27
N ARG A 145 -11.25 6.82 -21.77
CA ARG A 145 -10.28 6.64 -20.68
C ARG A 145 -8.82 6.73 -21.10
N ILE A 146 -8.46 6.16 -22.25
CA ILE A 146 -7.06 5.96 -22.65
C ILE A 146 -6.64 7.02 -23.67
N LEU A 147 -7.51 7.44 -24.59
CA LEU A 147 -7.19 8.39 -25.66
C LEU A 147 -7.75 9.81 -25.45
N LYS A 148 -8.40 10.10 -24.30
CA LYS A 148 -8.96 11.43 -23.95
C LYS A 148 -9.84 12.06 -25.05
N TYR A 149 -10.69 11.28 -25.71
CA TYR A 149 -11.64 11.83 -26.68
C TYR A 149 -12.91 12.36 -25.98
N PRO A 150 -13.40 13.57 -26.34
CA PRO A 150 -14.66 14.11 -25.83
C PRO A 150 -15.85 13.31 -26.39
N LYS A 151 -16.87 13.12 -25.56
CA LYS A 151 -18.11 12.40 -25.90
C LYS A 151 -18.92 13.22 -26.91
N VAL A 152 -19.12 12.70 -28.12
CA VAL A 152 -20.02 13.31 -29.10
C VAL A 152 -21.41 12.73 -28.87
N THR A 153 -22.26 13.45 -28.12
CA THR A 153 -23.70 13.19 -28.10
C THR A 153 -24.31 13.90 -29.30
N GLY A 154 -24.55 13.17 -30.38
CA GLY A 154 -25.46 13.62 -31.43
C GLY A 154 -26.89 13.33 -30.99
N ASP A 155 -27.74 14.35 -31.13
CA ASP A 155 -29.20 14.36 -31.25
C ASP A 155 -29.82 15.42 -30.31
N ASP A 156 -29.78 16.69 -30.72
CA ASP A 156 -30.81 17.69 -30.35
C ASP A 156 -30.83 18.84 -31.36
N ASP A 157 -31.90 18.89 -32.16
CA ASP A 157 -32.28 20.05 -32.98
C ASP A 157 -32.95 21.08 -32.04
N GLY A 158 -32.20 22.06 -31.54
CA GLY A 158 -32.72 23.10 -30.66
C GLY A 158 -31.84 24.35 -30.61
N ASP A 159 -32.33 25.44 -31.20
CA ASP A 159 -31.82 26.80 -30.98
C ASP A 159 -31.87 27.14 -29.47
N GLY A 160 -30.74 27.01 -28.80
CA GLY A 160 -30.62 27.25 -27.36
C GLY A 160 -29.18 27.47 -26.93
N ASP A 161 -28.82 28.75 -26.79
CA ASP A 161 -27.74 29.34 -26.00
C ASP A 161 -26.69 28.36 -25.42
N GLY A 162 -25.50 28.37 -26.04
CA GLY A 162 -24.38 27.52 -25.66
C GLY A 162 -23.89 27.82 -24.25
N CYS A 163 -24.05 26.84 -23.35
CA CYS A 163 -23.43 26.86 -22.03
C CYS A 163 -22.44 25.69 -21.89
N ASP A 164 -21.16 26.08 -21.88
CA ASP A 164 -19.95 25.34 -21.57
C ASP A 164 -20.13 24.22 -20.52
N ASN A 165 -19.90 22.97 -20.95
CA ASN A 165 -19.57 21.87 -20.06
C ASN A 165 -18.05 21.57 -20.14
N GLN A 166 -17.25 22.53 -19.68
CA GLN A 166 -15.87 22.30 -19.23
C GLN A 166 -15.86 22.22 -17.71
N SER A 167 -15.98 21.03 -17.10
CA SER A 167 -15.59 20.87 -15.70
C SER A 167 -15.26 19.41 -15.36
N GLU A 168 -14.25 18.88 -16.02
CA GLU A 168 -13.47 17.77 -15.49
C GLU A 168 -12.12 18.35 -15.07
N ASN A 169 -12.06 18.78 -13.80
CA ASN A 169 -10.93 19.34 -13.06
C ASN A 169 -10.58 20.84 -13.27
N CYS A 170 -11.47 21.72 -12.80
CA CYS A 170 -11.19 23.16 -12.59
C CYS A 170 -11.32 23.56 -11.10
N LYS A 171 -11.03 22.65 -10.17
CA LYS A 171 -10.93 23.07 -8.76
C LYS A 171 -9.63 23.85 -8.63
N ASP A 172 -9.73 25.15 -8.44
CA ASP A 172 -8.57 25.98 -8.11
C ASP A 172 -7.95 25.44 -6.80
N ARG A 173 -6.64 25.60 -6.60
CA ARG A 173 -5.91 25.10 -5.42
C ARG A 173 -6.61 25.47 -4.11
N PHE A 174 -7.26 26.63 -4.08
CA PHE A 174 -8.07 27.07 -2.95
C PHE A 174 -9.26 26.15 -2.64
N GLU A 175 -9.96 25.66 -3.67
CA GLU A 175 -11.12 24.78 -3.54
C GLU A 175 -10.71 23.36 -3.12
N GLU A 176 -9.56 22.88 -3.59
CA GLU A 176 -8.94 21.63 -3.10
C GLU A 176 -8.63 21.72 -1.59
N LEU A 177 -8.04 22.82 -1.13
CA LEU A 177 -7.73 23.00 0.29
C LEU A 177 -8.99 23.07 1.17
N MET A 178 -10.08 23.66 0.66
CA MET A 178 -11.37 23.67 1.34
C MET A 178 -11.92 22.24 1.51
N ASP A 179 -11.82 21.41 0.48
CA ASP A 179 -12.23 20.01 0.54
C ASP A 179 -11.38 19.24 1.56
N GLU A 180 -10.06 19.42 1.58
CA GLU A 180 -9.18 18.75 2.55
C GLU A 180 -9.47 19.18 4.00
N VAL A 181 -9.80 20.46 4.24
CA VAL A 181 -10.22 20.93 5.58
C VAL A 181 -11.52 20.23 6.01
N ASN A 182 -12.48 20.10 5.09
CA ASN A 182 -13.76 19.45 5.38
C ASN A 182 -13.57 17.96 5.66
N GLU A 183 -12.78 17.25 4.87
CA GLU A 183 -12.47 15.84 5.08
C GLU A 183 -11.83 15.60 6.46
N ARG A 184 -10.89 16.46 6.87
CA ARG A 184 -10.24 16.36 8.19
C ARG A 184 -11.20 16.62 9.35
N ARG A 185 -12.15 17.56 9.17
CA ARG A 185 -13.22 17.82 10.16
C ARG A 185 -14.16 16.62 10.27
N GLU A 186 -14.55 16.04 9.15
CA GLU A 186 -15.38 14.84 9.11
C GLU A 186 -14.68 13.64 9.75
N PHE A 187 -13.39 13.47 9.51
CA PHE A 187 -12.59 12.44 10.15
C PHE A 187 -12.59 12.57 11.68
N LEU A 188 -12.42 13.78 12.22
CA LEU A 188 -12.53 14.01 13.67
C LEU A 188 -13.92 13.68 14.20
N ALA A 189 -14.98 14.06 13.49
CA ALA A 189 -16.36 13.73 13.86
C ALA A 189 -16.60 12.20 13.88
N GLN A 190 -16.04 11.47 12.91
CA GLN A 190 -16.08 10.00 12.89
C GLN A 190 -15.32 9.40 14.08
N MET A 191 -14.14 9.94 14.43
CA MET A 191 -13.35 9.47 15.56
C MET A 191 -13.97 9.85 16.93
N GLU A 192 -14.77 10.91 16.98
CA GLU A 192 -15.58 11.29 18.14
C GLU A 192 -16.68 10.26 18.40
N ASN A 193 -17.41 9.85 17.36
CA ASN A 193 -18.42 8.78 17.46
C ASN A 193 -17.83 7.43 17.93
N LEU A 194 -16.54 7.19 17.63
CA LEU A 194 -15.80 6.01 18.06
C LEU A 194 -15.12 6.18 19.43
N GLY A 195 -15.23 7.35 20.06
CA GLY A 195 -14.65 7.65 21.38
C GLY A 195 -13.12 7.78 21.40
N ARG A 196 -12.46 7.87 20.24
CA ARG A 196 -11.00 7.97 20.10
C ARG A 196 -10.51 9.36 19.67
N VAL A 197 -11.34 10.38 19.81
CA VAL A 197 -11.00 11.75 19.37
C VAL A 197 -9.68 12.26 19.98
N LYS A 198 -9.41 11.92 21.24
CA LYS A 198 -8.21 12.39 21.96
C LYS A 198 -6.89 11.91 21.34
N GLU A 199 -6.91 10.81 20.61
CA GLU A 199 -5.71 10.24 19.97
C GLU A 199 -5.31 11.02 18.72
N TYR A 200 -6.29 11.61 18.02
CA TYR A 200 -6.10 12.24 16.71
C TYR A 200 -6.28 13.76 16.71
N ARG A 201 -6.94 14.30 17.74
CA ARG A 201 -7.34 15.71 17.83
C ARG A 201 -6.20 16.68 17.55
N THR A 202 -5.10 16.56 18.29
CA THR A 202 -3.96 17.48 18.15
C THR A 202 -3.32 17.42 16.76
N THR A 203 -3.11 16.22 16.22
CA THR A 203 -2.51 16.06 14.88
C THR A 203 -3.41 16.66 13.81
N ILE A 204 -4.71 16.32 13.81
CA ILE A 204 -5.63 16.80 12.78
C ILE A 204 -5.91 18.30 12.92
N GLU A 205 -5.98 18.84 14.14
CA GLU A 205 -6.08 20.30 14.36
C GLU A 205 -4.86 21.05 13.80
N THR A 206 -3.65 20.49 13.93
CA THR A 206 -2.46 21.08 13.32
C THR A 206 -2.48 21.03 11.80
N GLU A 207 -2.99 19.95 11.21
CA GLU A 207 -3.13 19.81 9.76
C GLU A 207 -4.18 20.78 9.21
N ILE A 208 -5.34 20.91 9.86
CA ILE A 208 -6.36 21.91 9.51
C ILE A 208 -5.76 23.32 9.55
N SER A 209 -4.96 23.63 10.57
CA SER A 209 -4.31 24.94 10.69
C SER A 209 -3.31 25.22 9.55
N GLN A 210 -2.58 24.19 9.09
CA GLN A 210 -1.67 24.33 7.95
C GLN A 210 -2.42 24.61 6.66
N LEU A 211 -3.52 23.90 6.40
CA LEU A 211 -4.36 24.12 5.22
C LEU A 211 -4.99 25.51 5.21
N ILE A 212 -5.50 25.97 6.36
CA ILE A 212 -6.08 27.32 6.47
C ILE A 212 -5.03 28.39 6.13
N ARG A 213 -3.80 28.24 6.64
CA ARG A 213 -2.71 29.16 6.33
C ARG A 213 -2.36 29.17 4.83
N GLU A 214 -2.36 28.01 4.18
CA GLU A 214 -2.12 27.93 2.74
C GLU A 214 -3.23 28.64 1.95
N MET A 215 -4.49 28.50 2.37
CA MET A 215 -5.62 29.23 1.79
C MET A 215 -5.45 30.76 1.93
N GLU A 216 -5.07 31.23 3.12
CA GLU A 216 -4.83 32.66 3.37
C GLU A 216 -3.72 33.23 2.46
N GLU A 217 -2.66 32.46 2.22
CA GLU A 217 -1.59 32.88 1.31
C GLU A 217 -2.06 33.02 -0.14
N ILE A 218 -2.95 32.14 -0.59
CA ILE A 218 -3.55 32.22 -1.93
C ILE A 218 -4.42 33.47 -2.04
N ASP A 219 -5.27 33.74 -1.06
CA ASP A 219 -6.13 34.93 -1.06
C ASP A 219 -5.30 36.22 -1.00
N LEU A 220 -4.22 36.24 -0.23
CA LEU A 220 -3.30 37.37 -0.18
C LEU A 220 -2.59 37.61 -1.52
N LYS A 221 -2.22 36.55 -2.25
CA LYS A 221 -1.64 36.66 -3.59
C LYS A 221 -2.67 37.20 -4.59
N ARG A 222 -3.88 36.66 -4.61
CA ARG A 222 -4.95 37.11 -5.50
C ARG A 222 -5.30 38.58 -5.28
N THR A 223 -5.43 39.01 -4.03
CA THR A 223 -5.69 40.42 -3.71
C THR A 223 -4.56 41.34 -4.19
N ARG A 224 -3.29 40.96 -3.95
CA ARG A 224 -2.13 41.71 -4.48
C ARG A 224 -2.12 41.80 -6.01
N GLU A 225 -2.41 40.70 -6.69
CA GLU A 225 -2.47 40.66 -8.15
C GLU A 225 -3.59 41.55 -8.72
N MET A 226 -4.75 41.58 -8.06
CA MET A 226 -5.84 42.50 -8.41
C MET A 226 -5.40 43.97 -8.32
N TYR A 227 -4.81 44.38 -7.19
CA TYR A 227 -4.30 45.76 -7.03
C TYR A 227 -3.17 46.11 -8.02
N ALA A 228 -2.33 45.13 -8.41
CA ALA A 228 -1.27 45.35 -9.38
C ALA A 228 -1.81 45.56 -10.81
N LYS A 229 -2.91 44.88 -11.18
CA LYS A 229 -3.57 45.05 -12.48
C LYS A 229 -4.21 46.43 -12.62
N ASP A 230 -4.91 46.90 -11.58
CA ASP A 230 -5.58 48.20 -11.57
C ASP A 230 -4.62 49.39 -11.70
N ASN A 231 -3.42 49.27 -11.14
CA ASN A 231 -2.36 50.30 -11.26
C ASN A 231 -1.65 50.30 -12.62
N LYS A 232 -1.74 49.20 -13.39
CA LYS A 232 -1.11 49.06 -14.71
C LYS A 232 -2.02 49.50 -15.86
N ALA A 233 -3.32 49.61 -15.57
CA ALA A 233 -4.35 50.08 -16.50
C ALA A 233 -4.59 51.61 -16.44
N LYS A 234 -3.88 52.31 -15.55
CA LYS A 234 -3.80 53.79 -15.46
C LYS A 234 -2.50 54.28 -16.08
#